data_AF-A0A2V5MY48-F1
#
_entry.id   AF-A0A2V5MY48-F1
#
_cell.length_a   1.000
_cell.length_b   1.000
_cell.length_c   1.000
_cell.angle_alpha   90.00
_cell.angle_beta   90.00
_cell.angle_gamma   90.00
#
_symmetry.space_group_name_H-M   'P 1'
#
loop_
_entity.id
_entity.type
_entity.pdbx_description
1 polymer ?
#
loop_
_entity_poly.entity_id
_entity_poly.type
_entity_poly.pdbx_seq_one_letter_code
_entity_poly.pdbx_strand_id
1 'polypeptide(L)' 'MSLKGFHIVFIVFSTLLALGTGFWCIWVDLTVGEPVYRSGAIASFVVALALVIYGVWFYRKMKRLRIIT' A
#
# COMPACT_ATOMS: atom_id res chain seq x y z
N MET A 1 21.67 -8.07 -7.71
CA MET A 1 20.26 -8.44 -7.49
C MET A 1 19.38 -7.68 -8.47
N SER A 2 18.33 -8.30 -8.99
CA SER A 2 17.37 -7.62 -9.86
C SER A 2 16.63 -6.56 -9.05
N LEU A 3 16.93 -5.28 -9.29
CA LEU A 3 16.27 -4.10 -8.68
C LEU A 3 14.73 -4.23 -8.70
N LYS A 4 14.21 -4.98 -9.67
CA LYS A 4 12.78 -5.24 -9.92
C LYS A 4 12.14 -6.12 -8.84
N GLY A 5 12.86 -7.14 -8.37
CA GLY A 5 12.37 -8.03 -7.31
C GLY A 5 12.27 -7.29 -5.98
N PHE A 6 13.31 -6.50 -5.67
CA PHE A 6 13.31 -5.61 -4.50
C PHE A 6 12.16 -4.60 -4.55
N HIS A 7 11.88 -4.01 -5.70
CA HIS A 7 10.78 -3.04 -5.85
C HIS A 7 9.41 -3.63 -5.57
N ILE A 8 9.12 -4.84 -6.04
CA ILE A 8 7.84 -5.53 -5.74
C ILE A 8 7.74 -5.83 -4.24
N VAL A 9 8.81 -6.37 -3.64
CA VAL A 9 8.83 -6.67 -2.21
C VAL A 9 8.58 -5.40 -1.40
N PHE A 10 9.23 -4.29 -1.77
CA PHE A 10 9.02 -2.99 -1.15
C PHE A 10 7.57 -2.53 -1.23
N ILE A 11 6.94 -2.60 -2.42
CA ILE A 11 5.52 -2.23 -2.58
C ILE A 11 4.60 -3.08 -1.69
N VAL A 12 4.87 -4.39 -1.59
CA VAL A 12 4.08 -5.30 -0.72
C VAL A 12 4.20 -4.88 0.75
N PHE A 13 5.43 -4.66 1.24
CA PHE A 13 5.65 -4.21 2.62
C PHE A 13 5.02 -2.84 2.89
N SER A 14 5.15 -1.88 1.96
CA SER A 14 4.52 -0.56 2.10
C SER A 14 2.99 -0.66 2.11
N THR A 15 2.41 -1.58 1.32
CA THR A 15 0.94 -1.80 1.30
C THR A 15 0.47 -2.38 2.63
N LEU A 16 1.17 -3.39 3.17
CA LEU A 16 0.85 -3.98 4.46
C LEU A 16 1.00 -2.95 5.59
N LEU A 17 2.03 -2.12 5.54
CA LEU A 17 2.23 -1.05 6.50
C LEU A 17 1.10 -0.03 6.44
N ALA A 18 0.71 0.42 5.24
CA ALA A 18 -0.41 1.35 5.06
C ALA A 18 -1.74 0.74 5.55
N LEU A 19 -2.02 -0.53 5.28
CA LEU A 19 -3.19 -1.19 5.83
C LEU A 19 -3.13 -1.26 7.37
N GLY A 20 -1.97 -1.63 7.93
CA GLY A 20 -1.76 -1.66 9.37
C GLY A 20 -1.96 -0.29 10.04
N THR A 21 -1.44 0.77 9.44
CA THR A 21 -1.66 2.15 9.90
C THR A 21 -3.13 2.56 9.75
N GLY A 22 -3.81 2.19 8.66
CA GLY A 22 -5.24 2.43 8.48
C GLY A 22 -6.09 1.75 9.57
N PHE A 23 -5.81 0.48 9.89
CA PHE A 23 -6.48 -0.23 10.98
C PHE A 23 -6.18 0.39 12.35
N TRP A 24 -4.94 0.81 12.59
CA TRP A 24 -4.57 1.51 13.81
C TRP A 24 -5.32 2.84 13.96
N CYS A 25 -5.40 3.64 12.89
CA CYS A 25 -6.16 4.88 12.89
C CYS A 25 -7.65 4.67 13.15
N ILE A 26 -8.26 3.60 12.61
CA ILE A 26 -9.66 3.24 12.94
C ILE A 26 -9.80 2.90 14.42
N TRP A 27 -8.88 2.09 14.97
CA TRP A 27 -8.92 1.73 16.38
C TRP A 27 -8.77 2.95 17.30
N VAL A 28 -7.91 3.90 16.93
CA VAL A 28 -7.74 5.15 17.68
C VAL A 28 -8.96 6.08 17.53
N ASP A 29 -9.56 6.19 16.34
CA ASP A 29 -10.83 6.95 16.15
C ASP A 29 -11.94 6.41 17.05
N LEU A 30 -12.04 5.08 17.19
CA LEU A 30 -13.04 4.43 18.04
C LEU A 30 -12.78 4.57 19.55
N THR A 31 -11.51 4.72 19.96
CA THR A 31 -11.14 4.82 21.40
C THR A 31 -11.03 6.25 21.90
N VAL A 32 -10.52 7.17 21.07
CA VAL A 32 -10.23 8.56 21.43
C VAL A 32 -11.32 9.51 20.89
N GLY A 33 -12.00 9.16 19.80
CA GLY A 33 -13.07 9.98 19.22
C GLY A 33 -12.60 11.23 18.47
N GLU A 34 -11.29 11.34 18.20
CA GLU A 34 -10.69 12.51 17.57
C GLU A 34 -10.73 12.43 16.03
N PRO A 35 -11.34 13.40 15.33
CA PRO A 35 -11.59 13.35 13.88
C PRO A 35 -10.32 13.33 13.02
N VAL A 36 -9.16 13.68 13.59
CA VAL A 36 -7.85 13.58 12.94
C VAL A 36 -7.51 12.12 12.60
N TYR A 37 -7.91 11.15 13.42
CA TYR A 37 -7.63 9.74 13.14
C TYR A 37 -8.50 9.18 12.03
N ARG A 38 -9.72 9.71 11.85
CA ARG A 38 -10.57 9.37 10.71
C ARG A 38 -9.98 9.79 9.37
N SER A 39 -9.46 11.02 9.28
CA SER A 39 -8.81 11.48 8.05
C SER A 39 -7.50 10.72 7.79
N GLY A 40 -6.76 10.39 8.85
CA GLY A 40 -5.59 9.51 8.81
C GLY A 40 -5.90 8.12 8.27
N ALA A 41 -7.00 7.49 8.73
CA ALA A 41 -7.44 6.19 8.24
C ALA A 41 -7.78 6.24 6.74
N ILE A 42 -8.57 7.23 6.31
CA ILE A 42 -8.95 7.40 4.90
C ILE A 42 -7.69 7.58 4.02
N ALA A 43 -6.78 8.46 4.43
CA ALA A 43 -5.53 8.68 3.72
C ALA A 43 -4.70 7.39 3.61
N SER A 44 -4.61 6.62 4.69
CA SER A 44 -3.87 5.36 4.71
C SER A 44 -4.46 4.31 3.76
N PHE A 45 -5.80 4.19 3.71
CA PHE A 45 -6.48 3.32 2.76
C PHE A 45 -6.30 3.76 1.30
N VAL A 46 -6.35 5.07 1.04
CA VAL A 46 -6.08 5.61 -0.31
C VAL A 46 -4.64 5.30 -0.74
N VAL A 47 -3.67 5.47 0.14
CA VAL A 47 -2.26 5.13 -0.13
C VAL A 47 -2.09 3.63 -0.36
N ALA A 48 -2.73 2.78 0.45
CA ALA A 48 -2.71 1.33 0.26
C ALA A 48 -3.29 0.94 -1.11
N LEU A 49 -4.41 1.53 -1.52
CA LEU A 49 -5.02 1.28 -2.82
C LEU A 49 -4.11 1.73 -3.97
N ALA A 50 -3.50 2.91 -3.86
CA ALA A 50 -2.57 3.43 -4.85
C ALA A 50 -1.34 2.51 -5.01
N LEU A 51 -0.80 1.98 -3.90
CA LEU A 51 0.31 1.03 -3.91
C LEU A 51 -0.06 -0.29 -4.58
N VAL A 52 -1.25 -0.83 -4.32
CA VAL A 52 -1.75 -2.04 -4.99
C VAL A 52 -1.89 -1.81 -6.50
N ILE A 53 -2.53 -0.72 -6.90
CA ILE A 53 -2.70 -0.38 -8.33
C ILE A 53 -1.34 -0.22 -9.01
N TYR A 54 -0.41 0.48 -8.38
CA TYR A 54 0.95 0.67 -8.88
C TYR A 54 1.71 -0.65 -9.00
N GLY A 55 1.63 -1.52 -7.98
CA GLY A 55 2.23 -2.86 -8.00
C GLY A 55 1.69 -3.74 -9.13
N VAL A 56 0.38 -3.76 -9.33
CA VAL A 56 -0.27 -4.50 -10.42
C VAL A 56 0.13 -3.92 -11.78
N TRP A 57 0.14 -2.60 -11.93
CA TRP A 57 0.57 -1.94 -13.16
C TRP A 57 2.03 -2.25 -13.49
N PHE A 58 2.92 -2.20 -12.50
CA PHE A 58 4.33 -2.53 -12.64
C PHE A 58 4.51 -4.00 -13.06
N TYR A 59 3.80 -4.93 -12.44
CA TYR A 59 3.78 -6.35 -12.81
C TYR A 59 3.30 -6.54 -14.26
N ARG A 60 2.17 -5.93 -14.64
CA ARG A 60 1.63 -5.98 -16.00
C ARG A 60 2.59 -5.40 -17.03
N LYS A 61 3.28 -4.29 -16.71
CA LYS A 61 4.28 -3.67 -17.57
C LYS A 61 5.47 -4.60 -17.79
N MET A 62 5.94 -5.29 -16.76
CA MET A 62 7.04 -6.24 -16.88
C MET A 62 6.66 -7.49 -17.69
N LYS A 63 5.43 -8.00 -17.52
CA LYS A 63 4.90 -9.12 -18.32
C LYS A 63 4.76 -8.74 -19.80
N ARG A 64 4.27 -7.52 -20.10
CA ARG A 64 4.15 -7.01 -21.48
C ARG A 64 5.52 -6.93 -22.18
N LEU A 65 6.56 -6.57 -21.45
CA LEU A 65 7.91 -6.44 -22.00
C LEU A 65 8.63 -7.80 -22.19
N ARG A 66 7.99 -8.94 -21.88
CA ARG A 66 8.58 -10.30 -21.90
C ARG A 66 9.88 -10.43 -21.08
N ILE A 67 10.08 -9.55 -20.10
CA ILE A 67 11.28 -9.59 -19.24
C ILE A 67 11.11 -10.63 -18.11
N ILE A 68 9.89 -11.14 -17.93
CA ILE A 68 9.54 -12.20 -16.99
C ILE A 68 8.64 -13.15 -17.77
N THR A 69 9.04 -14.41 -17.87
CA THR A 69 8.34 -15.49 -18.59
C THR A 69 7.01 -15.82 -17.95
#